data_AF-A0A060WHR7-F1
#
_entry.id   AF-A0A060WHR7-F1
#
_cell.length_a   1.000
_cell.length_b   1.000
_cell.length_c   1.000
_cell.angle_alpha   90.00
_cell.angle_beta   90.00
_cell.angle_gamma   90.00
#
_symmetry.space_group_name_H-M   'P 1'
#
loop_
_entity.id
_entity.type
_entity.pdbx_description
1 polymer ?
#
loop_
_entity_poly.entity_id
_entity_poly.type
_entity_poly.pdbx_seq_one_letter_code
_entity_poly.pdbx_strand_id
1 'polypeptide(L)'
;MLVCGSPELDMSTLQRAAQYEGYSKADLTVRCFWDVVLDFPLELQKKLLHFATGSDRVPVGGLADLNFKIAKIDVSTDWLPISHTCFNQICLPPYKSRKELKQKLTIAISNAEGFGLE
;
A
#
# COMPACT_ATOMS: atom_id res chain seq x y z
N MET A 1 32.23 -9.21 -2.19
CA MET A 1 31.71 -8.03 -1.50
C MET A 1 30.46 -7.61 -2.26
N LEU A 2 29.29 -8.11 -1.86
CA LEU A 2 28.03 -7.76 -2.53
C LEU A 2 27.66 -6.35 -2.05
N VAL A 3 27.93 -5.34 -2.87
CA VAL A 3 27.29 -4.03 -2.73
C VAL A 3 25.82 -4.26 -3.04
N CYS A 4 25.04 -4.56 -2.01
CA CYS A 4 23.59 -4.47 -2.09
C CYS A 4 23.28 -2.98 -2.11
N GLY A 5 23.40 -2.36 -3.29
CA GLY A 5 22.81 -1.05 -3.52
C GLY A 5 21.35 -1.20 -3.12
N SER A 6 20.92 -0.47 -2.09
CA SER A 6 19.54 -0.51 -1.64
C SER A 6 18.69 -0.21 -2.88
N PRO A 7 17.86 -1.15 -3.36
CA PRO A 7 17.01 -0.83 -4.50
C PRO A 7 16.12 0.30 -4.03
N GLU A 8 16.29 1.48 -4.62
CA GLU A 8 15.40 2.60 -4.39
C GLU A 8 13.98 2.09 -4.62
N LEU A 9 13.15 2.23 -3.59
CA LEU A 9 11.82 1.67 -3.58
C LEU A 9 10.93 2.48 -4.53
N ASP A 10 10.85 2.07 -5.79
CA ASP A 10 10.20 2.85 -6.84
C ASP A 10 8.66 2.70 -6.82
N MET A 11 8.01 3.42 -5.89
CA MET A 11 6.55 3.41 -5.74
C MET A 11 5.79 3.83 -7.00
N SER A 12 6.40 4.64 -7.87
CA SER A 12 5.83 5.00 -9.18
C SER A 12 5.71 3.79 -10.11
N THR A 13 6.66 2.86 -10.08
CA THR A 13 6.56 1.58 -10.81
C THR A 13 5.48 0.70 -10.23
N LEU A 14 5.35 0.63 -8.90
CA LEU A 14 4.24 -0.08 -8.25
C LEU A 14 2.88 0.50 -8.70
N GLN A 15 2.73 1.82 -8.72
CA GLN A 15 1.51 2.50 -9.17
C GLN A 15 1.13 2.14 -10.62
N ARG A 16 2.11 2.11 -11.51
CA ARG A 16 1.89 1.79 -12.94
C ARG A 16 1.41 0.35 -13.13
N ALA A 17 1.96 -0.58 -12.35
CA ALA A 17 1.63 -2.01 -12.40
C ALA A 17 0.38 -2.39 -11.59
N ALA A 18 -0.09 -1.51 -10.69
CA ALA A 18 -1.20 -1.80 -9.81
C ALA A 18 -2.50 -2.11 -10.56
N GLN A 19 -3.22 -3.11 -10.04
CA GLN A 19 -4.54 -3.51 -10.51
C GLN A 19 -5.62 -3.00 -9.56
N TYR A 20 -6.83 -2.82 -10.07
CA TYR A 20 -7.95 -2.22 -9.33
C TYR A 20 -9.19 -3.11 -9.43
N GLU A 21 -9.80 -3.40 -8.29
CA GLU A 21 -11.00 -4.23 -8.19
C GLU A 21 -12.10 -3.43 -7.49
N GLY A 22 -13.22 -3.15 -8.18
CA GLY A 22 -14.30 -2.30 -7.66
C GLY A 22 -13.95 -0.79 -7.57
N TYR A 23 -12.71 -0.42 -7.88
CA TYR A 23 -12.27 0.95 -8.14
C TYR A 23 -11.73 1.08 -9.56
N SER A 24 -11.69 2.33 -10.05
CA SER A 24 -10.96 2.77 -11.22
C SER A 24 -9.77 3.64 -10.83
N LYS A 25 -8.75 3.71 -11.70
CA LYS A 25 -7.61 4.64 -11.58
C LYS A 25 -8.03 6.10 -11.40
N ALA A 26 -9.21 6.47 -11.91
CA ALA A 26 -9.74 7.84 -11.85
C ALA A 26 -10.45 8.18 -10.52
N ASP A 27 -10.78 7.18 -9.70
CA ASP A 27 -11.53 7.41 -8.47
C ASP A 27 -10.74 8.24 -7.46
N LEU A 28 -11.46 9.09 -6.73
CA LEU A 28 -10.87 10.01 -5.76
C LEU A 28 -10.01 9.28 -4.73
N THR A 29 -10.52 8.17 -4.19
CA THR A 29 -9.81 7.33 -3.20
C THR A 29 -8.49 6.82 -3.75
N VAL A 30 -8.47 6.34 -5.00
CA VAL A 30 -7.27 5.79 -5.66
C VAL A 30 -6.25 6.89 -5.92
N ARG A 31 -6.68 8.03 -6.45
CA ARG A 31 -5.80 9.19 -6.68
C ARG A 31 -5.19 9.68 -5.37
N CYS A 32 -6.02 9.84 -4.34
CA CYS A 32 -5.58 10.23 -3.01
C CYS A 32 -4.62 9.20 -2.39
N PHE A 33 -4.84 7.90 -2.62
CA PHE A 33 -3.93 6.85 -2.16
C PHE A 33 -2.53 7.06 -2.72
N TRP A 34 -2.40 7.20 -4.04
CA TRP A 34 -1.10 7.39 -4.66
C TRP A 34 -0.46 8.73 -4.31
N ASP A 35 -1.23 9.82 -4.23
CA ASP A 35 -0.75 11.13 -3.75
C ASP A 35 -0.23 11.09 -2.30
N VAL A 36 -0.69 10.14 -1.50
CA VAL A 36 -0.21 9.92 -0.12
C VAL A 36 1.00 9.02 -0.11
N VAL A 37 0.97 7.90 -0.84
CA VAL A 37 2.06 6.91 -0.87
C VAL A 37 3.33 7.47 -1.51
N LEU A 38 3.21 8.27 -2.57
CA LEU A 38 4.36 8.94 -3.21
C LEU A 38 4.94 10.06 -2.32
N ASP A 39 4.12 10.66 -1.45
CA ASP A 39 4.52 11.67 -0.45
C ASP A 39 5.07 11.05 0.85
N PHE A 40 4.95 9.73 1.02
CA PHE A 40 5.46 9.06 2.21
C PHE A 40 6.99 9.02 2.24
N PRO A 41 7.61 9.16 3.42
CA PRO A 41 9.02 8.83 3.59
C PRO A 41 9.23 7.33 3.34
N LEU A 42 10.46 6.96 2.97
CA LEU A 42 10.86 5.59 2.64
C LEU A 42 10.41 4.57 3.69
N GLU A 43 10.47 4.93 4.98
CA GLU A 43 10.08 4.04 6.07
C GLU A 43 8.58 3.69 6.04
N LEU A 44 7.69 4.65 5.76
CA LEU A 44 6.26 4.37 5.60
C LEU A 44 5.96 3.63 4.29
N GLN A 45 6.74 3.88 3.24
CA GLN A 45 6.64 3.13 1.99
C GLN A 45 6.99 1.65 2.16
N LYS A 46 8.03 1.33 2.95
CA LYS A 46 8.36 -0.05 3.33
C LYS A 46 7.26 -0.70 4.17
N LYS A 47 6.73 0.02 5.16
CA LYS A 47 5.58 -0.47 5.97
C LYS A 47 4.36 -0.75 5.12
N LEU A 48 4.08 0.09 4.12
CA LEU A 48 2.99 -0.15 3.17
C LEU A 48 3.19 -1.44 2.39
N LEU A 49 4.40 -1.67 1.86
CA LEU A 49 4.69 -2.93 1.18
C LEU A 49 4.49 -4.11 2.12
N HIS A 50 5.08 -4.06 3.31
CA HIS A 50 4.94 -5.14 4.29
C HIS A 50 3.46 -5.38 4.65
N PHE A 51 2.69 -4.32 4.85
CA PHE A 51 1.25 -4.41 5.07
C PHE A 51 0.53 -5.12 3.92
N ALA A 52 0.90 -4.83 2.67
CA ALA A 52 0.28 -5.40 1.49
C ALA A 52 0.71 -6.84 1.19
N THR A 53 1.95 -7.22 1.47
CA THR A 53 2.57 -8.46 1.00
C THR A 53 2.94 -9.43 2.12
N GLY A 54 2.95 -8.96 3.37
CA GLY A 54 3.51 -9.69 4.51
C GLY A 54 5.03 -9.85 4.46
N SER A 55 5.73 -9.19 3.52
CA SER A 55 7.18 -9.27 3.36
C SER A 55 7.77 -7.91 3.01
N ASP A 56 8.92 -7.62 3.61
CA ASP A 56 9.77 -6.48 3.27
C ASP A 56 10.63 -6.73 2.02
N ARG A 57 10.58 -7.93 1.43
CA ARG A 57 11.39 -8.31 0.26
C ARG A 57 10.72 -7.90 -1.05
N VAL A 58 11.46 -7.14 -1.86
CA VAL A 58 11.10 -6.84 -3.24
C VAL A 58 11.49 -8.05 -4.12
N PRO A 59 10.61 -8.54 -5.01
CA PRO A 59 10.94 -9.64 -5.92
C PRO A 59 12.10 -9.25 -6.85
N VAL A 60 12.80 -10.25 -7.41
CA VAL A 60 13.96 -10.04 -8.29
C VAL A 60 13.63 -9.19 -9.53
N GLY A 61 12.38 -9.25 -10.01
CA GLY A 61 11.86 -8.42 -11.11
C GLY A 61 11.47 -6.99 -10.71
N GLY A 62 11.61 -6.60 -9.44
CA GLY A 62 11.21 -5.30 -8.92
C GLY A 62 9.71 -5.18 -8.63
N LEU A 63 9.27 -3.99 -8.18
CA LEU A 63 7.87 -3.77 -7.74
C LEU A 63 6.82 -3.97 -8.84
N ALA A 64 7.20 -3.91 -10.11
CA ALA A 64 6.30 -4.18 -11.23
C ALA A 64 5.75 -5.62 -11.19
N ASP A 65 6.53 -6.56 -10.64
CA ASP A 65 6.21 -7.99 -10.62
C ASP A 65 5.41 -8.39 -9.36
N LEU A 66 5.17 -7.45 -8.43
CA LEU A 66 4.49 -7.72 -7.17
C LEU A 66 3.00 -8.10 -7.35
N ASN A 67 2.41 -7.87 -8.53
CA ASN A 67 0.97 -8.03 -8.77
C ASN A 67 0.11 -7.33 -7.69
N PHE A 68 0.47 -6.08 -7.38
CA PHE A 68 -0.18 -5.30 -6.32
C PHE A 68 -1.59 -4.89 -6.70
N LYS A 69 -2.53 -5.03 -5.76
CA LYS A 69 -3.96 -4.77 -6.00
C LYS A 69 -4.54 -3.77 -5.01
N ILE A 70 -5.40 -2.89 -5.51
CA ILE A 70 -6.26 -2.03 -4.71
C ILE A 70 -7.72 -2.42 -4.94
N ALA A 71 -8.37 -2.92 -3.90
CA ALA A 71 -9.77 -3.31 -3.94
C ALA A 71 -10.67 -2.32 -3.18
N LYS A 72 -11.89 -2.15 -3.67
CA LYS A 72 -12.95 -1.46 -2.93
C LYS A 72 -13.60 -2.39 -1.92
N ILE A 73 -13.86 -1.87 -0.73
CA ILE A 73 -14.75 -2.49 0.25
C ILE A 73 -15.88 -1.53 0.59
N ASP A 74 -17.12 -1.99 0.46
CA ASP A 74 -18.33 -1.18 0.72
C ASP A 74 -18.64 -1.14 2.23
N VAL A 75 -17.78 -0.45 2.97
CA VAL A 75 -17.91 -0.20 4.42
C VAL A 75 -17.84 1.31 4.73
N SER A 76 -18.13 1.70 5.98
CA SER A 76 -18.00 3.12 6.38
C SER A 76 -16.56 3.62 6.23
N THR A 77 -16.41 4.91 5.93
CA THR A 77 -15.11 5.59 5.86
C THR A 77 -14.41 5.70 7.22
N ASP A 78 -15.10 5.35 8.30
CA ASP A 78 -14.48 5.23 9.63
C ASP A 78 -13.56 4.02 9.77
N TRP A 79 -13.71 3.02 8.90
CA TRP A 79 -12.92 1.80 8.95
C TRP A 79 -11.47 2.05 8.52
N LEU A 80 -10.55 1.29 9.09
CA LEU A 80 -9.17 1.24 8.63
C LEU A 80 -9.10 0.40 7.33
N PRO A 81 -8.13 0.67 6.44
CA PRO A 81 -7.88 -0.24 5.34
C PRO A 81 -7.39 -1.58 5.88
N ILE A 82 -7.67 -2.65 5.15
CA ILE A 82 -7.21 -4.00 5.46
C ILE A 82 -6.36 -4.53 4.31
N SER A 83 -5.56 -5.56 4.57
CA SER A 83 -4.76 -6.21 3.54
C SER A 83 -5.03 -7.71 3.47
N HIS A 84 -4.87 -8.26 2.28
CA HIS A 84 -4.81 -9.69 2.05
C HIS A 84 -3.42 -10.00 1.46
N THR A 85 -2.48 -10.35 2.34
CA THR A 85 -1.06 -10.52 2.00
C THR A 85 -0.84 -11.65 0.99
N CYS A 86 -1.62 -12.72 1.04
CA CYS A 86 -1.59 -13.82 0.08
C CYS A 86 -1.83 -13.37 -1.38
N PHE A 87 -2.45 -12.19 -1.58
CA PHE A 87 -2.81 -11.66 -2.89
C PHE A 87 -2.16 -10.30 -3.18
N ASN A 88 -1.21 -9.85 -2.35
CA ASN A 88 -0.57 -8.53 -2.47
C ASN A 88 -1.59 -7.39 -2.60
N GLN A 89 -2.67 -7.48 -1.82
CA GLN A 89 -3.87 -6.66 -1.99
C GLN A 89 -4.14 -5.77 -0.76
N ILE A 90 -4.44 -4.50 -1.02
CA ILE A 90 -5.00 -3.57 -0.03
C ILE A 90 -6.46 -3.28 -0.37
N CYS A 91 -7.34 -3.37 0.62
CA CYS A 91 -8.75 -3.05 0.52
C CYS A 91 -9.02 -1.69 1.16
N LEU A 92 -9.53 -0.74 0.38
CA LEU A 92 -9.79 0.64 0.81
C LEU A 92 -11.30 0.92 0.91
N PRO A 93 -11.79 1.39 2.07
CA PRO A 93 -13.08 2.07 2.16
C PRO A 93 -13.14 3.29 1.22
N PRO A 94 -14.33 3.76 0.83
CA PRO A 94 -14.50 4.90 -0.08
C PRO A 94 -14.23 6.25 0.60
N TYR A 95 -12.98 6.46 1.04
CA TYR A 95 -12.54 7.67 1.73
C TYR A 95 -12.81 8.93 0.89
N LYS A 96 -13.26 9.98 1.56
CA LYS A 96 -13.77 11.18 0.89
C LYS A 96 -12.72 12.27 0.71
N SER A 97 -11.51 12.08 1.24
CA SER A 97 -10.47 13.11 1.25
C SER A 97 -9.07 12.54 1.46
N ARG A 98 -8.07 13.21 0.88
CA ARG A 98 -6.64 12.89 1.07
C ARG A 98 -6.24 12.83 2.55
N LYS A 99 -6.73 13.77 3.37
CA LYS A 99 -6.42 13.84 4.80
C LYS A 99 -6.92 12.61 5.56
N GLU A 100 -8.17 12.22 5.32
CA GLU A 100 -8.80 11.04 5.94
C GLU A 100 -8.04 9.77 5.54
N LEU A 101 -7.78 9.61 4.24
CA LEU A 101 -7.03 8.47 3.72
C LEU A 101 -5.63 8.40 4.35
N LYS A 102 -4.88 9.51 4.37
CA LYS A 102 -3.53 9.57 4.96
C LYS A 102 -3.55 9.11 6.41
N GLN A 103 -4.47 9.65 7.21
CA GLN A 103 -4.59 9.28 8.62
C GLN A 103 -4.89 7.79 8.78
N LYS A 104 -5.93 7.26 8.12
CA LYS A 104 -6.36 5.86 8.26
C LYS A 104 -5.30 4.89 7.75
N LEU A 105 -4.68 5.20 6.61
CA LEU A 105 -3.61 4.38 6.02
C LEU A 105 -2.38 4.35 6.93
N THR A 106 -1.92 5.50 7.42
CA THR A 106 -0.77 5.56 8.35
C THR A 106 -1.03 4.76 9.63
N ILE A 107 -2.25 4.84 10.18
CA ILE A 107 -2.65 4.01 11.34
C ILE A 107 -2.55 2.53 10.99
N ALA A 108 -3.18 2.08 9.91
CA ALA A 108 -3.19 0.66 9.54
C ALA A 108 -1.79 0.09 9.33
N ILE A 109 -0.95 0.75 8.51
CA ILE A 109 0.40 0.24 8.20
C ILE A 109 1.34 0.30 9.43
N SER A 110 1.11 1.21 10.37
CA SER A 110 1.92 1.30 11.59
C SER A 110 1.53 0.25 12.63
N ASN A 111 0.25 -0.18 12.63
CA ASN A 111 -0.24 -1.21 13.54
C ASN A 111 -0.13 -2.63 12.96
N ALA A 112 0.16 -2.77 11.67
CA ALA A 112 0.37 -4.06 11.01
C ALA A 112 1.54 -4.86 11.58
N GLU A 113 2.59 -4.18 12.07
CA GLU A 113 3.73 -4.79 12.78
C GLU A 113 3.44 -4.98 14.30
N GLY A 114 2.27 -4.54 14.79
CA GLY A 114 1.94 -4.42 16.21
C GLY A 114 1.41 -5.68 16.90
N PHE A 115 1.35 -6.82 16.22
CA PHE A 115 1.07 -8.14 16.83
C PHE A 115 2.27 -9.09 16.71
N GLY A 116 3.47 -8.53 16.85
CA GLY A 116 4.68 -9.28 17.19
C GLY A 116 5.01 -9.12 18.68
N LEU A 117 4.11 -9.53 19.57
CA LEU A 117 4.39 -9.72 20.99
C LEU A 117 4.19 -11.21 21.30
N GLU A 118 5.34 -11.91 21.21
CA GLU A 118 5.69 -13.21 21.80
C GLU A 118 5.00 -14.48 21.29
#